data_AF-A0A965DT43-F1
#
_entry.id   AF-A0A965DT43-F1
#
_cell.length_a   1.000
_cell.length_b   1.000
_cell.length_c   1.000
_cell.angle_alpha   90.00
_cell.angle_beta   90.00
_cell.angle_gamma   90.00
#
_symmetry.space_group_name_H-M   'P 1'
#
loop_
_entity.id
_entity.type
_entity.pdbx_description
1 polymer ?
#
loop_
_entity_poly.entity_id
_entity_poly.type
_entity_poly.pdbx_seq_one_letter_code
_entity_poly.pdbx_strand_id
1 'polypeptide(L)'
;MKKKCAVTQGLVHLEKYAKFDTFWKSIKIAAPARRALVDRKLFKLSDLKKISEKDLKSLHGMGPNALKIIKKEMKKKQISFKI
;
A
#
# COMPACT_ATOMS: atom_id res chain seq x y z
N MET A 1 -7.78 -0.81 26.39
CA MET A 1 -8.31 -1.50 25.19
C MET A 1 -7.32 -1.44 24.04
N LYS A 2 -6.52 -2.48 23.80
CA LYS A 2 -5.71 -2.61 22.56
C LYS A 2 -6.47 -3.55 21.64
N LYS A 3 -7.14 -3.03 20.59
CA LYS A 3 -7.80 -3.87 19.58
C LYS A 3 -6.70 -4.67 18.85
N LYS A 4 -6.45 -5.90 19.30
CA LYS A 4 -5.57 -6.86 18.63
C LYS A 4 -6.32 -7.39 17.40
N CYS A 5 -6.03 -6.86 16.22
CA CYS A 5 -6.55 -7.40 14.97
C CYS A 5 -5.86 -8.74 14.65
N ALA A 6 -6.58 -9.67 14.03
CA ALA A 6 -6.18 -11.05 13.71
C ALA A 6 -4.87 -11.20 12.89
N VAL A 7 -4.31 -10.10 12.39
CA VAL A 7 -3.00 -10.00 11.72
C VAL A 7 -1.82 -10.43 12.63
N THR A 8 -2.06 -10.65 13.93
CA THR A 8 -1.03 -11.03 14.91
C THR A 8 -0.61 -12.51 14.80
N GLN A 9 -1.40 -13.38 14.16
CA GLN A 9 -1.16 -14.83 14.18
C GLN A 9 -0.17 -15.37 13.12
N GLY A 10 0.37 -14.53 12.23
CA GLY A 10 1.47 -14.92 11.31
C GLY A 10 1.16 -16.01 10.27
N LEU A 11 -0.03 -16.63 10.30
CA LEU A 11 -0.44 -17.76 9.42
C LEU A 11 -0.97 -17.33 8.04
N VAL A 12 -0.73 -16.08 7.63
CA VAL A 12 -0.91 -15.68 6.23
C VAL A 12 0.41 -15.95 5.51
N HIS A 13 0.36 -16.55 4.33
CA HIS A 13 1.52 -16.84 3.49
C HIS A 13 2.30 -15.55 3.16
N LEU A 14 3.21 -15.14 4.06
CA LEU A 14 3.91 -13.84 4.02
C LEU A 14 4.89 -13.75 2.86
N GLU A 15 5.34 -14.89 2.34
CA GLU A 15 6.30 -14.98 1.24
C GLU A 15 5.79 -14.33 -0.04
N LYS A 16 4.48 -14.46 -0.32
CA LYS A 16 3.85 -13.80 -1.47
C LYS A 16 4.00 -12.29 -1.37
N TYR A 17 3.71 -11.71 -0.20
CA TYR A 17 3.80 -10.27 0.00
C TYR A 17 5.23 -9.78 0.05
N ALA A 18 6.15 -10.52 0.68
CA ALA A 18 7.56 -10.13 0.83
C ALA A 18 8.26 -9.87 -0.51
N LYS A 19 7.88 -10.60 -1.57
CA LYS A 19 8.42 -10.40 -2.93
C LYS A 19 7.91 -9.11 -3.58
N PHE A 20 6.65 -8.74 -3.32
CA PHE A 20 5.94 -7.67 -4.02
C PHE A 20 5.77 -6.37 -3.20
N ASP A 21 6.07 -6.41 -1.89
CA ASP A 21 5.93 -5.27 -0.99
C ASP A 21 7.24 -4.52 -0.68
N THR A 22 8.37 -4.99 -1.25
CA THR A 22 9.72 -4.46 -1.01
C THR A 22 9.81 -2.95 -1.20
N PHE A 23 9.28 -2.44 -2.31
CA PHE A 23 9.25 -1.01 -2.60
C PHE A 23 8.47 -0.22 -1.54
N TRP A 24 7.26 -0.69 -1.21
CA TRP A 24 6.40 -0.04 -0.22
C TRP A 24 6.99 -0.09 1.19
N LYS A 25 7.72 -1.17 1.52
CA LYS A 25 8.45 -1.31 2.78
C LYS A 25 9.60 -0.31 2.85
N SER A 26 10.32 -0.08 1.75
CA SER A 26 11.41 0.92 1.67
C SER A 26 10.93 2.35 1.98
N ILE A 27 9.71 2.70 1.57
CA ILE A 27 9.10 4.01 1.88
C ILE A 27 8.26 4.00 3.16
N LYS A 28 8.45 3.00 4.03
CA LYS A 28 7.82 2.91 5.37
C LYS A 28 6.29 2.86 5.37
N ILE A 29 5.68 2.28 4.33
CA ILE A 29 4.24 1.99 4.32
C ILE A 29 3.93 0.84 5.29
N ALA A 30 2.88 0.98 6.09
CA ALA A 30 2.47 -0.03 7.07
C ALA A 30 1.97 -1.33 6.42
N ALA A 31 2.14 -2.47 7.10
CA ALA A 31 1.83 -3.79 6.54
C ALA A 31 0.38 -3.94 6.00
N PRO A 32 -0.67 -3.40 6.64
CA PRO A 32 -2.03 -3.46 6.08
C PRO A 32 -2.16 -2.77 4.72
N ALA A 33 -1.59 -1.57 4.56
CA ALA A 33 -1.62 -0.83 3.30
C ALA A 33 -0.77 -1.52 2.23
N ARG A 34 0.38 -2.09 2.60
CA ARG A 34 1.22 -2.86 1.65
C ARG A 34 0.48 -4.06 1.09
N ARG A 35 -0.23 -4.82 1.94
CA ARG A 35 -1.05 -5.97 1.51
C ARG A 35 -2.12 -5.54 0.52
N ALA A 36 -2.86 -4.46 0.85
CA ALA A 36 -3.90 -3.93 -0.03
C ALA A 36 -3.37 -3.50 -1.41
N LEU A 37 -2.16 -2.95 -1.47
CA LEU A 37 -1.49 -2.60 -2.73
C LEU A 37 -1.10 -3.86 -3.53
N VAL A 38 -0.49 -4.86 -2.88
CA VAL A 38 -0.10 -6.12 -3.53
C VAL A 38 -1.32 -6.89 -4.05
N ASP A 39 -2.43 -6.91 -3.31
CA ASP A 39 -3.68 -7.56 -3.74
C ASP A 39 -4.26 -6.94 -5.02
N ARG A 40 -4.05 -5.62 -5.21
CA ARG A 40 -4.41 -4.89 -6.43
C ARG A 40 -3.33 -4.94 -7.52
N LYS A 41 -2.26 -5.74 -7.34
CA LYS A 41 -1.11 -5.83 -8.24
C LYS A 41 -0.39 -4.48 -8.43
N LEU A 42 -0.36 -3.66 -7.38
CA LEU A 42 0.32 -2.36 -7.34
C LEU A 42 1.64 -2.55 -6.60
N PHE A 43 2.74 -2.74 -7.32
CA PHE A 43 4.04 -3.08 -6.72
C PHE A 43 4.97 -1.88 -6.61
N LYS A 44 4.69 -0.82 -7.39
CA LYS A 44 5.47 0.43 -7.42
C LYS A 44 4.59 1.63 -7.70
N LEU A 45 5.14 2.84 -7.53
CA LEU A 45 4.43 4.10 -7.83
C LEU A 45 3.90 4.16 -9.26
N SER A 46 4.62 3.59 -10.23
CA SER A 46 4.17 3.58 -11.64
C SER A 46 2.86 2.82 -11.85
N ASP A 47 2.57 1.82 -11.02
CA ASP A 47 1.30 1.08 -11.10
C ASP A 47 0.12 1.92 -10.61
N LEU A 48 0.36 2.94 -9.79
CA LEU A 48 -0.70 3.85 -9.33
C LEU A 48 -1.31 4.67 -10.47
N LYS A 49 -0.64 4.76 -11.63
CA LYS A 49 -1.22 5.34 -12.86
C LYS A 49 -2.41 4.53 -13.40
N LYS A 50 -2.57 3.28 -12.95
CA LYS A 50 -3.67 2.39 -13.38
C LYS A 50 -4.96 2.61 -12.59
N ILE A 51 -4.89 3.29 -11.44
CA ILE A 51 -6.00 3.49 -10.52
C ILE A 51 -6.22 4.98 -10.23
N SER A 52 -7.41 5.33 -9.77
CA SER A 52 -7.70 6.69 -9.31
C SER A 52 -7.27 6.91 -7.86
N GLU A 53 -7.20 8.18 -7.43
CA GLU A 53 -6.98 8.50 -6.02
C GLU A 53 -8.10 7.93 -5.13
N LYS A 54 -9.34 7.89 -5.64
CA LYS A 54 -10.51 7.34 -4.93
C LYS A 54 -10.33 5.84 -4.70
N ASP A 55 -9.91 5.11 -5.72
CA ASP A 55 -9.64 3.66 -5.60
C ASP A 55 -8.56 3.39 -4.57
N LEU A 56 -7.49 4.20 -4.56
CA LEU A 56 -6.42 4.08 -3.57
C LEU A 56 -6.96 4.28 -2.14
N LYS A 57 -7.80 5.31 -1.93
CA LYS A 57 -8.44 5.58 -0.63
C LYS A 57 -9.40 4.48 -0.20
N SER A 58 -10.08 3.85 -1.14
CA SER A 58 -11.04 2.77 -0.89
C SER A 58 -10.38 1.42 -0.59
N LEU A 59 -9.04 1.30 -0.67
CA LEU A 59 -8.35 0.07 -0.34
C LEU A 59 -8.45 -0.26 1.15
N HIS A 60 -8.94 -1.47 1.45
CA HIS A 60 -9.06 -1.95 2.83
C HIS A 60 -7.69 -2.06 3.49
N GLY A 61 -7.45 -1.28 4.55
CA GLY A 61 -6.15 -1.18 5.22
C GLY A 61 -5.30 0.02 4.78
N MET A 62 -5.78 0.85 3.85
CA MET A 62 -5.13 2.10 3.48
C MET A 62 -5.41 3.20 4.51
N GLY A 63 -4.45 3.43 5.41
CA GLY A 63 -4.53 4.49 6.42
C GLY A 63 -4.12 5.88 5.90
N PRO A 64 -4.49 6.96 6.63
CA PRO A 64 -4.15 8.34 6.24
C PRO A 64 -2.64 8.58 6.13
N ASN A 65 -1.84 7.91 6.97
CA ASN A 65 -0.37 8.01 6.90
C ASN A 65 0.20 7.39 5.63
N ALA A 66 -0.33 6.24 5.19
CA ALA A 66 0.13 5.60 3.96
C ALA A 66 -0.20 6.46 2.74
N LEU A 67 -1.41 7.03 2.68
CA LEU A 67 -1.81 7.98 1.63
C LEU A 67 -0.88 9.19 1.55
N LYS A 68 -0.54 9.80 2.71
CA LYS A 68 0.37 10.95 2.76
C LYS A 68 1.74 10.61 2.17
N ILE A 69 2.32 9.47 2.57
CA ILE A 69 3.63 9.01 2.06
C ILE A 69 3.55 8.75 0.56
N ILE A 70 2.54 8.00 0.10
CA ILE A 70 2.37 7.67 -1.33
C ILE A 70 2.26 8.95 -2.15
N LYS A 71 1.38 9.89 -1.77
CA LYS A 71 1.23 11.16 -2.49
C LYS A 71 2.51 11.98 -2.51
N LYS A 72 3.26 12.03 -1.41
CA LYS A 72 4.55 12.73 -1.35
C LYS A 72 5.55 12.13 -2.35
N GLU A 73 5.65 10.82 -2.38
CA GLU A 73 6.55 10.11 -3.30
C GLU A 73 6.10 10.20 -4.76
N MET A 74 4.79 10.15 -5.03
CA MET A 74 4.23 10.43 -6.36
C MET A 74 4.59 11.83 -6.86
N LYS A 75 4.43 12.85 -6.00
CA LYS A 75 4.79 14.25 -6.34
C LYS A 75 6.27 14.39 -6.65
N LYS A 76 7.15 13.78 -5.84
CA LYS A 76 8.60 13.77 -6.10
C LYS A 76 8.96 13.16 -7.45
N LYS A 77 8.24 12.11 -7.86
CA LYS A 77 8.48 11.41 -9.13
C LYS A 77 7.64 11.93 -10.30
N GLN A 78 6.87 13.01 -10.10
CA GLN A 78 5.95 13.57 -11.09
C GLN A 78 4.99 12.50 -11.66
N ILE A 79 4.49 11.62 -10.78
CA ILE A 79 3.51 10.60 -11.12
C ILE A 79 2.14 11.11 -10.67
N SER A 80 1.16 11.02 -11.56
CA SER A 80 -0.24 11.32 -11.29
C SER A 80 -1.08 10.04 -11.30
N PHE A 81 -2.20 10.07 -10.59
CA PHE A 81 -3.21 9.01 -10.68
C PHE A 81 -3.86 8.99 -12.05
N LYS A 82 -4.56 7.90 -12.36
CA LYS A 82 -5.50 7.89 -13.46
C LYS A 82 -6.56 8.97 -13.23
N ILE A 83 -6.79 9.81 -14.24
CA ILE A 83 -7.88 10.78 -14.30
C ILE A 83 -9.21 10.02 -14.38
#